data_AF-A0A4R1JW38-F1
#
_entry.id   AF-A0A4R1JW38-F1
#
_cell.length_a   1.000
_cell.length_b   1.000
_cell.length_c   1.000
_cell.angle_alpha   90.00
_cell.angle_beta   90.00
_cell.angle_gamma   90.00
#
_symmetry.space_group_name_H-M   'P 1'
#
loop_
_entity.id
_entity.type
_entity.pdbx_description
1 polymer ?
#
loop_
_entity_poly.entity_id
_entity_poly.type
_entity_poly.pdbx_seq_one_letter_code
_entity_poly.pdbx_strand_id
1 'polypeptide(L)'
;MKQLFKLSLFTFIVAQSSFAQKYNADLISKDSEINFAKTQKRGIKINNVIYYVEKDLQTISAFKKNKLKWQTNVISVCGIPKVGEPQIRYVGFNKNKLLIVIGKHDFAEIDTNNGKTKLVGSD
;
A
#
# COMPACT_ATOMS: atom_id res chain seq x y z
N MET A 1 21.54 -51.94 -37.21
CA MET A 1 20.40 -52.12 -36.28
C MET A 1 20.60 -51.14 -35.13
N LYS A 2 19.77 -50.08 -35.07
CA LYS A 2 18.73 -49.84 -34.04
C LYS A 2 19.35 -49.71 -32.64
N GLN A 3 19.18 -48.65 -31.85
CA GLN A 3 18.21 -47.56 -31.89
C GLN A 3 18.69 -46.52 -30.87
N LEU A 4 18.59 -45.25 -31.22
CA LEU A 4 18.78 -44.09 -30.36
C LEU A 4 17.98 -44.23 -29.06
N PHE A 5 18.65 -44.45 -27.92
CA PHE A 5 17.98 -44.44 -26.62
C PHE A 5 18.01 -43.03 -26.03
N LYS A 6 16.91 -42.34 -26.29
CA LYS A 6 16.20 -41.43 -25.38
C LYS A 6 16.95 -40.17 -24.94
N LEU A 7 16.94 -39.23 -25.88
CA LEU A 7 16.83 -37.81 -25.59
C LEU A 7 15.60 -37.53 -24.69
N SER A 8 15.75 -36.52 -23.84
CA SER A 8 14.69 -35.75 -23.19
C SER A 8 14.03 -36.36 -21.95
N LEU A 9 14.49 -35.93 -20.78
CA LEU A 9 13.59 -35.32 -19.80
C LEU A 9 14.36 -34.46 -18.77
N PHE A 10 15.00 -33.38 -19.24
CA PHE A 10 15.25 -32.24 -18.36
C PHE A 10 13.92 -31.48 -18.28
N THR A 11 12.98 -31.97 -17.46
CA THR A 11 11.81 -31.20 -17.07
C THR A 11 12.31 -30.00 -16.28
N PHE A 12 12.48 -28.89 -17.02
CA PHE A 12 12.61 -27.55 -16.49
C PHE A 12 11.36 -27.30 -15.64
N ILE A 13 11.45 -27.55 -14.34
CA ILE A 13 10.47 -27.05 -13.38
C ILE A 13 10.70 -25.53 -13.38
N VAL A 14 10.07 -24.84 -14.32
CA VAL A 14 9.89 -23.40 -14.24
C VAL A 14 9.02 -23.20 -13.02
N ALA A 15 9.65 -22.98 -11.87
CA ALA A 15 8.99 -22.38 -10.74
C ALA A 15 8.48 -21.02 -11.22
N GLN A 16 7.24 -20.99 -11.71
CA GLN A 16 6.49 -19.76 -11.83
C GLN A 16 6.30 -19.31 -10.39
N SER A 17 7.26 -18.55 -9.86
CA SER A 17 7.00 -17.66 -8.75
C SER A 17 5.94 -16.69 -9.27
N SER A 18 4.67 -17.06 -9.10
CA SER A 18 3.60 -16.10 -9.13
C SER A 18 4.05 -15.00 -8.19
N PHE A 19 4.43 -13.85 -8.74
CA PHE A 19 4.69 -12.65 -7.97
C PHE A 19 3.36 -12.29 -7.31
N ALA A 20 3.06 -12.95 -6.19
CA ALA A 20 1.82 -12.77 -5.46
C ALA A 20 1.78 -11.29 -5.09
N GLN A 21 0.85 -10.58 -5.71
CA GLN A 21 0.70 -9.16 -5.48
C GLN A 21 0.36 -8.98 -4.01
N LYS A 22 1.22 -8.29 -3.25
CA LYS A 22 1.05 -8.11 -1.79
C LYS A 22 -0.14 -7.21 -1.42
N TYR A 23 -0.84 -6.67 -2.42
CA TYR A 23 -2.02 -5.84 -2.30
C TYR A 23 -3.07 -6.30 -3.32
N ASN A 24 -4.36 -6.13 -3.00
CA ASN A 24 -5.43 -6.45 -3.94
C ASN A 24 -5.56 -5.33 -5.00
N ALA A 25 -5.33 -5.68 -6.28
CA ALA A 25 -5.41 -4.76 -7.41
C ALA A 25 -6.79 -4.11 -7.56
N ASP A 26 -7.85 -4.87 -7.26
CA ASP A 26 -9.23 -4.44 -7.44
C ASP A 26 -9.63 -3.37 -6.43
N LEU A 27 -8.87 -3.25 -5.34
CA LEU A 27 -9.08 -2.24 -4.31
C LEU A 27 -8.28 -0.95 -4.59
N ILE A 28 -7.60 -0.84 -5.72
CA ILE A 28 -6.93 0.39 -6.13
C ILE A 28 -7.93 1.34 -6.79
N SER A 29 -7.96 2.59 -6.30
CA SER A 29 -8.74 3.68 -6.88
C SER A 29 -8.03 4.25 -8.12
N LYS A 30 -8.81 4.81 -9.03
CA LYS A 30 -8.30 5.61 -10.15
C LYS A 30 -8.00 7.06 -9.73
N ASP A 31 -8.57 7.50 -8.62
CA ASP A 31 -8.41 8.85 -8.10
C ASP A 31 -7.09 9.00 -7.32
N SER A 32 -6.68 10.25 -7.12
CA SER A 32 -5.49 10.59 -6.30
C SER A 32 -5.77 10.65 -4.81
N GLU A 33 -7.01 10.41 -4.39
CA GLU A 33 -7.44 10.43 -3.00
C GLU A 33 -8.54 9.41 -2.74
N ILE A 34 -8.68 9.02 -1.47
CA ILE A 34 -9.70 8.11 -0.99
C ILE A 34 -10.20 8.61 0.36
N ASN A 35 -11.51 8.73 0.48
CA ASN A 35 -12.21 8.80 1.76
C ASN A 35 -12.83 7.43 2.07
N PHE A 36 -12.32 6.74 3.09
CA PHE A 36 -12.72 5.36 3.41
C PHE A 36 -14.16 5.25 3.92
N ALA A 37 -14.81 6.36 4.27
CA ALA A 37 -16.25 6.36 4.58
C ALA A 37 -17.13 6.25 3.32
N LYS A 38 -16.57 6.51 2.13
CA LYS A 38 -17.33 6.59 0.87
C LYS A 38 -17.07 5.43 -0.09
N THR A 39 -16.10 4.56 0.19
CA THR A 39 -15.67 3.53 -0.76
C THR A 39 -15.00 2.34 -0.08
N GLN A 40 -15.03 1.19 -0.76
CA GLN A 40 -14.30 -0.02 -0.38
C GLN A 40 -12.86 -0.05 -0.93
N LYS A 41 -12.45 0.98 -1.69
CA LYS A 41 -11.07 1.11 -2.17
C LYS A 41 -10.10 1.29 -1.01
N ARG A 42 -8.86 0.86 -1.22
CA ARG A 42 -7.81 0.74 -0.19
C ARG A 42 -6.49 1.39 -0.58
N GLY A 43 -6.29 1.72 -1.85
CA GLY A 43 -5.07 2.39 -2.25
C GLY A 43 -5.21 3.23 -3.50
N ILE A 44 -4.28 4.15 -3.68
CA ILE A 44 -4.16 5.02 -4.85
C ILE A 44 -2.90 4.67 -5.63
N LYS A 45 -2.91 4.91 -6.94
CA LYS A 45 -1.73 4.72 -7.80
C LYS A 45 -1.25 6.05 -8.35
N ILE A 46 -0.02 6.43 -8.01
CA ILE A 46 0.61 7.65 -8.51
C ILE A 46 2.01 7.31 -9.03
N ASN A 47 2.34 7.71 -10.26
CA ASN A 47 3.67 7.51 -10.85
C ASN A 47 4.21 6.07 -10.71
N ASN A 48 3.34 5.08 -10.93
CA ASN A 48 3.64 3.65 -10.79
C ASN A 48 4.03 3.19 -9.37
N VAL A 49 3.72 4.01 -8.36
CA VAL A 49 3.76 3.65 -6.94
C VAL A 49 2.33 3.49 -6.44
N ILE A 50 2.08 2.41 -5.72
CA ILE A 50 0.82 2.13 -5.04
C ILE A 50 0.99 2.54 -3.57
N TYR A 51 0.09 3.36 -3.06
CA TYR A 51 -0.01 3.64 -1.62
C TYR A 51 -1.27 2.97 -1.11
N TYR A 52 -1.10 1.98 -0.25
CA TYR A 52 -2.16 1.05 0.15
C TYR A 52 -2.35 1.06 1.66
N VAL A 53 -3.59 1.26 2.11
CA VAL A 53 -3.98 1.16 3.53
C VAL A 53 -4.26 -0.30 3.85
N GLU A 54 -3.42 -0.86 4.71
CA GLU A 54 -3.48 -2.26 5.16
C GLU A 54 -4.72 -2.55 5.98
N LYS A 55 -5.06 -3.84 6.13
CA LYS A 55 -6.32 -4.32 6.72
C LYS A 55 -6.63 -3.73 8.09
N ASP A 56 -5.61 -3.42 8.89
CA ASP A 56 -5.72 -2.80 10.21
C ASP A 56 -6.27 -1.36 10.17
N LEU A 57 -6.33 -0.73 9.00
CA LEU A 57 -6.68 0.69 8.80
C LEU A 57 -5.74 1.66 9.51
N GLN A 58 -4.56 1.22 9.94
CA GLN A 58 -3.58 2.04 10.65
C GLN A 58 -2.27 2.15 9.88
N THR A 59 -1.99 1.16 9.03
CA THR A 59 -0.73 1.03 8.32
C THR A 59 -0.88 1.39 6.85
N ILE A 60 0.10 2.14 6.33
CA ILE A 60 0.25 2.43 4.91
C ILE A 60 1.52 1.78 4.39
N SER A 61 1.37 1.04 3.29
CA SER A 61 2.47 0.45 2.53
C SER A 61 2.59 1.12 1.17
N ALA A 62 3.82 1.43 0.76
CA ALA A 62 4.12 1.86 -0.59
C ALA A 62 4.74 0.72 -1.40
N PHE A 63 4.22 0.46 -2.59
CA PHE A 63 4.75 -0.55 -3.50
C PHE A 63 5.18 0.06 -4.84
N LYS A 64 6.33 -0.35 -5.36
CA LYS A 64 6.76 -0.03 -6.73
C LYS A 64 7.17 -1.31 -7.43
N LYS A 65 6.60 -1.56 -8.61
CA LYS A 65 6.79 -2.84 -9.34
C LYS A 65 6.53 -4.07 -8.44
N ASN A 66 5.44 -4.02 -7.67
CA ASN A 66 5.05 -5.06 -6.69
C ASN A 66 6.04 -5.35 -5.55
N LYS A 67 7.09 -4.53 -5.40
CA LYS A 67 8.02 -4.59 -4.27
C LYS A 67 7.67 -3.53 -3.24
N LEU A 68 7.69 -3.90 -1.96
CA LEU A 68 7.52 -2.97 -0.85
C LEU A 68 8.69 -1.97 -0.86
N LYS A 69 8.38 -0.68 -0.89
CA LYS A 69 9.35 0.42 -0.76
C LYS A 69 9.53 0.81 0.70
N TRP A 70 8.43 1.04 1.38
CA TRP A 70 8.36 1.42 2.79
C TRP A 70 6.98 1.08 3.33
N GLN A 71 6.89 0.98 4.64
CA GLN A 71 5.66 0.74 5.39
C GLN A 71 5.73 1.53 6.69
N THR A 72 4.61 2.09 7.10
CA THR A 72 4.52 2.86 8.35
C THR A 72 3.15 2.69 8.97
N ASN A 73 3.11 2.46 10.29
CA ASN A 73 1.88 2.51 11.05
C ASN A 73 1.69 3.96 11.52
N VAL A 74 0.70 4.63 10.93
CA VAL A 74 0.46 6.07 11.14
C VAL A 74 0.03 6.34 12.58
N ILE A 75 -0.83 5.49 13.14
CA ILE A 75 -1.31 5.64 14.51
C ILE A 75 -0.18 5.46 15.52
N SER A 76 0.71 4.49 15.30
CA SER A 76 1.86 4.26 16.17
C SER A 76 2.85 5.45 16.17
N VAL A 77 2.96 6.17 15.04
CA VAL A 77 3.85 7.33 14.92
C VAL A 77 3.20 8.62 15.44
N CYS A 78 1.93 8.83 15.11
CA CYS A 78 1.20 10.06 15.41
C CYS A 78 0.50 10.04 16.77
N GLY A 79 0.36 8.87 17.39
CA GLY A 79 -0.43 8.67 18.59
C GLY A 79 -1.89 8.32 18.30
N ILE A 80 -2.60 7.95 19.37
CA ILE A 80 -4.03 7.67 19.32
C ILE A 80 -4.78 9.00 19.15
N PRO A 81 -5.68 9.12 18.16
CA PRO A 81 -6.43 10.35 17.96
C PRO A 81 -7.34 10.64 19.15
N LYS A 82 -7.53 11.93 19.47
CA LYS A 82 -8.38 12.35 20.59
C LYS A 82 -9.85 11.99 20.38
N VAL A 83 -10.30 12.01 19.12
CA VAL A 83 -11.70 11.81 18.75
C VAL A 83 -11.81 10.79 17.63
N GLY A 84 -12.68 9.80 17.82
CA GLY A 84 -12.94 8.72 16.88
C GLY A 84 -11.96 7.55 17.02
N GLU A 85 -12.18 6.52 16.21
CA GLU A 85 -11.37 5.30 16.25
C GLU A 85 -9.92 5.55 15.78
N PRO A 86 -8.93 4.82 16.31
CA PRO A 86 -7.54 4.89 15.90
C PRO A 86 -7.34 4.25 14.51
N GLN A 87 -7.82 4.93 13.47
CA GLN A 87 -7.79 4.48 12.09
C GLN A 87 -7.62 5.64 11.12
N ILE A 88 -7.06 5.34 9.96
CA ILE A 88 -6.95 6.20 8.80
C ILE A 88 -8.32 6.28 8.13
N ARG A 89 -8.84 7.49 7.96
CA ARG A 89 -10.13 7.75 7.29
C ARG A 89 -9.98 8.40 5.93
N TYR A 90 -8.82 8.97 5.65
CA TYR A 90 -8.54 9.62 4.39
C TYR A 90 -7.06 9.47 4.01
N VAL A 91 -6.82 9.28 2.71
CA VAL A 91 -5.49 9.39 2.10
C VAL A 91 -5.64 10.21 0.83
N GLY A 92 -4.85 11.26 0.66
CA GLY A 92 -4.75 12.03 -0.57
C GLY A 92 -3.30 12.27 -0.96
N PHE A 93 -3.02 12.30 -2.25
CA PHE A 93 -1.69 12.63 -2.75
C PHE A 93 -1.54 14.14 -2.99
N ASN A 94 -0.48 14.75 -2.47
CA ASN A 94 -0.12 16.14 -2.76
C ASN A 94 1.40 16.28 -2.92
N LYS A 95 1.85 16.58 -4.15
CA LYS A 95 3.27 16.74 -4.52
C LYS A 95 4.13 15.53 -4.14
N ASN A 96 4.87 15.60 -3.04
CA ASN A 96 5.76 14.54 -2.56
C ASN A 96 5.27 13.93 -1.25
N LYS A 97 4.01 14.20 -0.87
CA LYS A 97 3.44 13.78 0.40
C LYS A 97 2.10 13.08 0.22
N LEU A 98 1.79 12.18 1.14
CA LEU A 98 0.42 11.77 1.41
C LEU A 98 -0.14 12.65 2.53
N LEU A 99 -1.33 13.18 2.32
CA LEU A 99 -2.16 13.84 3.31
C LEU A 99 -3.08 12.79 3.92
N ILE A 100 -3.04 12.67 5.24
CA ILE A 100 -3.73 11.62 5.98
C ILE A 100 -4.66 12.26 7.00
N VAL A 101 -5.88 11.73 7.12
CA VAL A 101 -6.73 12.01 8.29
C VAL A 101 -6.81 10.74 9.12
N ILE A 102 -6.48 10.85 10.41
CA ILE A 102 -6.62 9.79 11.41
C ILE A 102 -7.68 10.19 12.44
N GLY A 103 -8.44 9.23 12.95
CA GLY A 103 -9.58 9.54 13.80
C GLY A 103 -10.55 10.48 13.10
N LYS A 104 -11.18 11.43 13.80
CA LYS A 104 -12.12 12.36 13.21
C LYS A 104 -11.47 13.65 12.70
N HIS A 105 -10.44 14.13 13.40
CA HIS A 105 -9.99 15.51 13.34
C HIS A 105 -8.45 15.67 13.34
N ASP A 106 -7.68 14.57 13.28
CA ASP A 106 -6.22 14.64 13.33
C ASP A 106 -5.60 14.46 11.93
N PHE A 107 -4.59 15.28 11.63
CA PHE A 107 -3.96 15.35 10.31
C PHE A 107 -2.50 14.91 10.38
N ALA A 108 -2.12 14.03 9.47
CA ALA A 108 -0.74 13.57 9.33
C ALA A 108 -0.25 13.73 7.89
N GLU A 109 1.07 13.84 7.75
CA GLU A 109 1.75 13.84 6.46
C GLU A 109 2.73 12.66 6.41
N ILE A 110 2.83 12.02 5.25
CA ILE A 110 3.83 10.98 4.97
C ILE A 110 4.66 11.38 3.75
N ASP A 111 5.98 11.41 3.89
CA ASP A 111 6.89 11.56 2.75
C ASP A 111 6.84 10.32 1.85
N THR A 112 6.46 10.53 0.59
CA THR A 112 6.24 9.47 -0.40
C THR A 112 7.51 8.69 -0.79
N ASN A 113 8.69 9.24 -0.52
CA ASN A 113 9.97 8.62 -0.87
C ASN A 113 10.39 7.59 0.16
N ASN A 114 10.20 7.89 1.45
CA ASN A 114 10.79 7.12 2.56
C ASN A 114 9.80 6.70 3.66
N GLY A 115 8.53 7.11 3.59
CA GLY A 115 7.51 6.76 4.58
C GLY A 115 7.65 7.50 5.91
N LYS A 116 8.51 8.53 6.01
CA LYS A 116 8.61 9.36 7.21
C LYS A 116 7.26 10.04 7.45
N THR A 117 6.71 9.74 8.61
CA THR A 117 5.36 10.14 9.01
C THR A 117 5.46 11.13 10.14
N LYS A 118 4.59 12.14 10.14
CA LYS A 118 4.46 13.11 11.23
C LYS A 118 3.02 13.57 11.38
N LEU A 119 2.61 13.82 12.61
CA LEU A 119 1.40 14.59 12.89
C LEU A 119 1.66 16.06 12.54
N VAL A 120 0.71 16.71 11.88
CA VAL A 120 0.83 18.11 11.45
C VAL A 120 -0.24 19.03 12.01
N GLY A 121 -1.28 18.48 12.62
CA GLY A 121 -2.29 19.26 13.32
C GLY A 121 -3.48 18.42 13.76
N SER A 122 -4.40 19.08 14.44
CA SER A 122 -5.73 18.58 14.80
C SER A 122 -6.71 19.75 14.71
N ASP A 123 -7.96 19.48 14.35
CA ASP A 123 -9.07 20.43 14.53
C ASP A 123 -9.79 20.24 15.88
#